data_AF-A0A6J1SW44-F1
#
_entry.id   AF-A0A6J1SW44-F1
#
_cell.length_a   1.000
_cell.length_b   1.000
_cell.length_c   1.000
_cell.angle_alpha   90.00
_cell.angle_beta   90.00
_cell.angle_gamma   90.00
#
_symmetry.space_group_name_H-M   'P 1'
#
loop_
_entity.id
_entity.type
_entity.pdbx_description
1 polymer ?
#
loop_
_entity_poly.entity_id
_entity_poly.type
_entity_poly.pdbx_seq_one_letter_code
_entity_poly.pdbx_strand_id
1 'polypeptide(L)'
;MKSKGKHKDSNLSAYKKKLENVRAFGLESNLSETEICSVMDEYMKSFMMKNSLMTEGTARTSRLLPRARNSMPYLKNFLIFLASFLFSVLIMYIVLQHKPTQYFIQSKLQDFIYPGMKVLRKLSLPIISLFPSLTNFYDESCLVVNPFFRVPDMPCPCEDVKAILNLTGEDIKREQYHSGVPFMVKVDKEEISFENLKVLYGNHNTVFDRDASYLIISSPSNQGVKSTPASLFTLEWDTNDKTWSSTHVQWRCNRMEPTRLLRSHFGVPEKEPSYAAGVTIEKLVMMDGPRAPSYHLPTTDGTTVFIQQSSGSRVIVLNPANECKEKCSTVSVELPPGHILWFSWWYWRASSLPSPATSSVSVSYVGSYL
;
A
#
# COMPACT_ATOMS: atom_id res chain seq x y z
N MET A 1 -23.72 -62.18 -38.47
CA MET A 1 -24.33 -62.37 -37.13
C MET A 1 -23.54 -63.41 -36.33
N LYS A 2 -22.54 -63.00 -35.53
CA LYS A 2 -21.84 -63.83 -34.51
C LYS A 2 -20.79 -62.97 -33.75
N SER A 3 -21.20 -61.83 -33.18
CA SER A 3 -20.27 -60.97 -32.41
C SER A 3 -20.96 -60.06 -31.38
N LYS A 4 -22.06 -60.51 -30.77
CA LYS A 4 -22.68 -59.83 -29.62
C LYS A 4 -22.68 -60.65 -28.32
N GLY A 5 -22.24 -61.92 -28.37
CA GLY A 5 -22.13 -62.80 -27.18
C GLY A 5 -20.84 -62.58 -26.37
N LYS A 6 -19.68 -62.49 -27.03
CA LYS A 6 -18.37 -62.42 -26.34
C LYS A 6 -18.16 -61.17 -25.47
N HIS A 7 -18.85 -60.07 -25.74
CA HIS A 7 -18.64 -58.81 -25.01
C HIS A 7 -19.38 -58.76 -23.67
N LYS A 8 -20.43 -59.58 -23.49
CA LYS A 8 -21.23 -59.63 -22.24
C LYS A 8 -20.57 -60.51 -21.18
N ASP A 9 -19.96 -61.62 -21.60
CA ASP A 9 -19.27 -62.57 -20.72
C ASP A 9 -17.95 -61.99 -20.16
N SER A 10 -17.28 -61.13 -20.94
CA SER A 10 -16.07 -60.41 -20.49
C SER A 10 -16.34 -59.43 -19.33
N ASN A 11 -17.51 -58.79 -19.30
CA ASN A 11 -17.86 -57.85 -18.23
C ASN A 11 -18.32 -58.57 -16.95
N LEU A 12 -19.01 -59.71 -17.10
CA LEU A 12 -19.46 -60.50 -15.95
C LEU A 12 -18.28 -61.17 -15.22
N SER A 13 -17.30 -61.68 -15.97
CA SER A 13 -16.09 -62.28 -15.39
C SER A 13 -15.21 -61.23 -14.70
N ALA A 14 -15.05 -60.04 -15.29
CA ALA A 14 -14.33 -58.93 -14.65
C ALA A 14 -15.02 -58.44 -13.36
N TYR A 15 -16.36 -58.45 -13.34
CA TYR A 15 -17.14 -58.10 -12.15
C TYR A 15 -16.99 -59.15 -11.03
N LYS A 16 -17.09 -60.44 -11.36
CA LYS A 16 -16.87 -61.53 -10.39
C LYS A 16 -15.49 -61.44 -9.73
N LYS A 17 -14.44 -61.20 -10.52
CA LYS A 17 -13.08 -61.04 -10.01
C LYS A 17 -12.93 -59.85 -9.05
N LYS A 18 -13.62 -58.73 -9.31
CA LYS A 18 -13.63 -57.59 -8.37
C LYS A 18 -14.37 -57.92 -7.08
N LEU A 19 -15.44 -58.71 -7.16
CA LEU A 19 -16.23 -59.12 -5.99
C LEU A 19 -15.45 -60.08 -5.09
N GLU A 20 -14.68 -60.98 -5.69
CA GLU A 20 -13.75 -61.87 -4.97
C GLU A 20 -12.65 -61.09 -4.26
N ASN A 21 -12.07 -60.07 -4.91
CA ASN A 21 -11.07 -59.20 -4.28
C ASN A 21 -11.63 -58.42 -3.08
N VAL A 22 -12.87 -57.93 -3.15
CA VAL A 22 -13.51 -57.24 -2.02
C VAL A 22 -13.80 -58.20 -0.87
N ARG A 23 -14.20 -59.44 -1.17
CA ARG A 23 -14.38 -60.49 -0.15
C ARG A 23 -13.06 -60.84 0.52
N ALA A 24 -11.98 -61.00 -0.24
CA ALA A 24 -10.65 -61.27 0.30
C ALA A 24 -10.18 -60.15 1.24
N PHE A 25 -10.37 -58.89 0.84
CA PHE A 25 -10.03 -57.73 1.67
C PHE A 25 -10.85 -57.66 2.97
N GLY A 26 -12.14 -58.01 2.91
CA GLY A 26 -12.99 -58.08 4.10
C GLY A 26 -12.52 -59.15 5.09
N LEU A 27 -12.13 -60.32 4.58
CA LEU A 27 -11.59 -61.41 5.40
C LEU A 27 -10.23 -61.05 6.02
N GLU A 28 -9.35 -60.37 5.27
CA GLU A 28 -8.09 -59.83 5.79
C GLU A 28 -8.30 -58.76 6.88
N SER A 29 -9.45 -58.10 6.87
CA SER A 29 -9.85 -57.09 7.86
C SER A 29 -10.61 -57.67 9.06
N ASN A 30 -10.53 -58.98 9.30
CA ASN A 30 -11.22 -59.71 10.38
C ASN A 30 -12.77 -59.60 10.37
N LEU A 31 -13.38 -59.31 9.22
CA LEU A 31 -14.84 -59.35 9.09
C LEU A 31 -15.31 -60.78 8.86
N SER A 32 -16.39 -61.17 9.53
CA SER A 32 -17.04 -62.46 9.27
C SER A 32 -17.70 -62.46 7.89
N GLU A 33 -17.83 -63.64 7.27
CA GLU A 33 -18.42 -63.79 5.94
C GLU A 33 -19.87 -63.25 5.88
N THR A 34 -20.58 -63.32 7.01
CA THR A 34 -21.92 -62.76 7.21
C THR A 34 -21.94 -61.23 7.20
N GLU A 35 -20.95 -60.57 7.80
CA GLU A 35 -20.84 -59.10 7.83
C GLU A 35 -20.44 -58.55 6.46
N ILE A 36 -19.55 -59.26 5.74
CA ILE A 36 -19.17 -58.88 4.38
C ILE A 36 -20.40 -58.96 3.47
N CYS A 37 -21.23 -60.00 3.60
CA CYS A 37 -22.46 -60.13 2.84
C CYS A 37 -23.48 -59.02 3.19
N SER A 38 -23.65 -58.69 4.48
CA SER A 38 -24.61 -57.65 4.88
C SER A 38 -24.22 -56.27 4.37
N VAL A 39 -22.92 -55.93 4.41
CA VAL A 39 -22.41 -54.65 3.89
C VAL A 39 -22.58 -54.55 2.37
N MET A 40 -22.34 -55.65 1.64
CA MET A 40 -22.53 -55.68 0.20
C MET A 40 -24.00 -55.56 -0.20
N ASP A 41 -24.91 -56.18 0.55
CA ASP A 41 -26.35 -56.05 0.35
C ASP A 41 -26.84 -54.63 0.66
N GLU A 42 -26.36 -54.03 1.74
CA GLU A 42 -26.70 -52.65 2.09
C GLU A 42 -26.19 -51.65 1.02
N TYR A 43 -24.97 -51.87 0.52
CA TYR A 43 -24.42 -51.06 -0.57
C TYR A 43 -25.25 -51.22 -1.84
N MET A 44 -25.64 -52.44 -2.22
CA MET A 44 -26.49 -52.66 -3.39
C MET A 44 -27.89 -52.07 -3.22
N LYS A 45 -28.46 -52.13 -2.02
CA LYS A 45 -29.74 -51.51 -1.72
C LYS A 45 -29.65 -49.98 -1.85
N SER A 46 -28.57 -49.37 -1.36
CA SER A 46 -28.32 -47.92 -1.54
C SER A 46 -28.09 -47.54 -3.00
N PHE A 47 -27.37 -48.37 -3.76
CA PHE A 47 -27.10 -48.16 -5.18
C PHE A 47 -28.39 -48.28 -6.01
N MET A 48 -29.22 -49.27 -5.71
CA MET A 48 -30.53 -49.45 -6.31
C MET A 48 -31.46 -48.28 -5.98
N MET A 49 -31.46 -47.77 -4.75
CA MET A 49 -32.27 -46.60 -4.34
C MET A 49 -31.79 -45.30 -5.00
N LYS A 50 -30.47 -45.12 -5.16
CA LYS A 50 -29.89 -43.97 -5.87
C LYS A 50 -30.17 -44.03 -7.37
N ASN A 51 -30.19 -45.24 -7.94
CA ASN A 51 -30.57 -45.44 -9.34
C ASN A 51 -32.07 -45.38 -9.56
N SER A 52 -32.92 -45.78 -8.60
CA SER A 52 -34.37 -45.63 -8.72
C SER A 52 -34.78 -44.15 -8.76
N LEU A 53 -34.11 -43.30 -7.97
CA LEU A 53 -34.20 -41.84 -8.03
C LEU A 53 -33.69 -41.25 -9.36
N MET A 54 -32.67 -41.86 -9.97
CA MET A 54 -32.22 -41.49 -11.33
C MET A 54 -33.19 -41.99 -12.43
N THR A 55 -33.89 -43.12 -12.23
CA THR A 55 -34.88 -43.65 -13.20
C THR A 55 -36.22 -42.94 -13.17
N GLU A 56 -36.67 -42.42 -12.01
CA GLU A 56 -37.82 -41.50 -11.97
C GLU A 56 -37.47 -40.11 -12.55
N GLY A 57 -36.20 -39.70 -12.50
CA GLY A 57 -35.68 -38.55 -13.25
C GLY A 57 -35.54 -38.78 -14.76
N THR A 58 -35.47 -40.03 -15.22
CA THR A 58 -35.28 -40.39 -16.65
C THR A 58 -36.54 -40.84 -17.40
N ALA A 59 -37.63 -41.20 -16.71
CA ALA A 59 -38.93 -41.47 -17.35
C ALA A 59 -39.69 -40.19 -17.77
N ARG A 60 -39.30 -39.00 -17.26
CA ARG A 60 -39.81 -37.70 -17.72
C ARG A 60 -38.93 -37.02 -18.79
N THR A 61 -37.77 -37.58 -19.14
CA THR A 61 -36.80 -36.96 -20.06
C THR A 61 -36.62 -37.70 -21.39
N SER A 62 -37.63 -38.46 -21.84
CA SER A 62 -37.74 -38.95 -23.23
C SER A 62 -38.87 -38.28 -24.04
N ARG A 63 -39.53 -37.24 -23.49
CA ARG A 63 -40.49 -36.39 -24.23
C ARG A 63 -40.18 -34.89 -24.18
N LEU A 64 -38.93 -34.50 -23.92
CA LEU A 64 -38.51 -33.09 -23.98
C LEU A 64 -37.12 -32.91 -24.61
N LEU A 65 -36.96 -33.44 -25.83
CA LEU A 65 -36.27 -32.69 -26.88
C LEU A 65 -37.27 -32.58 -28.03
N PRO A 66 -37.82 -31.38 -28.25
CA PRO A 66 -37.07 -30.48 -29.11
C PRO A 66 -37.13 -29.04 -28.61
N ARG A 67 -36.04 -28.51 -28.03
CA ARG A 67 -35.78 -27.05 -28.04
C ARG A 67 -34.41 -26.63 -27.51
N ALA A 68 -33.34 -27.35 -27.85
CA ALA A 68 -32.00 -26.75 -27.91
C ALA A 68 -31.84 -25.81 -29.15
N ARG A 69 -32.87 -25.02 -29.45
CA ARG A 69 -32.89 -23.93 -30.44
C ARG A 69 -33.15 -22.57 -29.79
N ASN A 70 -33.47 -22.54 -28.49
CA ASN A 70 -33.87 -21.33 -27.76
C ASN A 70 -32.87 -20.81 -26.72
N SER A 71 -31.67 -21.40 -26.55
CA SER A 71 -30.53 -20.70 -25.88
C SER A 71 -29.60 -19.99 -26.87
N MET A 72 -29.89 -20.11 -28.18
CA MET A 72 -29.23 -19.36 -29.25
C MET A 72 -29.55 -17.85 -29.33
N PRO A 73 -30.64 -17.28 -28.76
CA PRO A 73 -30.85 -15.83 -28.86
C PRO A 73 -29.90 -15.07 -27.94
N TYR A 74 -29.49 -15.60 -26.78
CA TYR A 74 -28.55 -14.89 -25.88
C TYR A 74 -27.13 -14.84 -26.45
N LEU A 75 -26.63 -15.93 -27.02
CA LEU A 75 -25.32 -15.95 -27.68
C LEU A 75 -25.33 -15.07 -28.95
N LYS A 76 -26.41 -15.13 -29.74
CA LYS A 76 -26.59 -14.27 -30.92
C LYS A 76 -26.69 -12.79 -30.52
N ASN A 77 -27.44 -12.46 -29.47
CA ASN A 77 -27.55 -11.09 -28.96
C ASN A 77 -26.23 -10.59 -28.36
N PHE A 78 -25.47 -11.45 -27.69
CA PHE A 78 -24.14 -11.13 -27.19
C PHE A 78 -23.14 -10.88 -28.32
N LEU A 79 -23.14 -11.71 -29.38
CA LEU A 79 -22.31 -11.52 -30.56
C LEU A 79 -22.70 -10.25 -31.34
N ILE A 80 -24.00 -9.95 -31.46
CA ILE A 80 -24.48 -8.70 -32.05
C ILE A 80 -24.05 -7.50 -31.21
N PHE A 81 -24.16 -7.59 -29.88
CA PHE A 81 -23.69 -6.54 -28.97
C PHE A 81 -22.19 -6.31 -29.11
N LEU A 82 -21.39 -7.38 -29.09
CA LEU A 82 -19.93 -7.31 -29.25
C LEU A 82 -19.55 -6.72 -30.62
N ALA A 83 -20.21 -7.15 -31.70
CA ALA A 83 -19.99 -6.59 -33.04
C ALA A 83 -20.39 -5.11 -33.11
N SER A 84 -21.50 -4.71 -32.48
CA SER A 84 -21.93 -3.31 -32.40
C SER A 84 -20.95 -2.45 -31.59
N PHE A 85 -20.39 -3.01 -30.52
CA PHE A 85 -19.40 -2.34 -29.68
C PHE A 85 -18.08 -2.16 -30.44
N LEU A 86 -17.60 -3.21 -31.10
CA LEU A 86 -16.41 -3.14 -31.96
C LEU A 86 -16.60 -2.15 -33.11
N PHE A 87 -17.77 -2.13 -33.73
CA PHE A 87 -18.12 -1.16 -34.78
C PHE A 87 -18.17 0.27 -34.23
N SER A 88 -18.72 0.48 -33.03
CA SER A 88 -18.70 1.77 -32.33
C SER A 88 -17.27 2.24 -32.03
N VAL A 89 -16.40 1.34 -31.56
CA VAL A 89 -14.98 1.64 -31.31
C VAL A 89 -14.26 1.98 -32.61
N LEU A 90 -14.54 1.27 -33.70
CA LEU A 90 -13.97 1.55 -35.03
C LEU A 90 -14.41 2.94 -35.53
N ILE A 91 -15.70 3.28 -35.41
CA ILE A 91 -16.21 4.61 -35.77
C ILE A 91 -15.54 5.68 -34.91
N MET A 92 -15.44 5.47 -33.59
CA MET A 92 -14.78 6.39 -32.68
C MET A 92 -13.32 6.61 -33.08
N TYR A 93 -12.60 5.54 -33.42
CA TYR A 93 -11.23 5.61 -33.91
C TYR A 93 -11.11 6.44 -35.19
N ILE A 94 -11.98 6.21 -36.18
CA ILE A 94 -12.01 6.98 -37.44
C ILE A 94 -12.30 8.47 -37.16
N VAL A 95 -13.24 8.76 -36.27
CA VAL A 95 -13.58 10.13 -35.86
C VAL A 95 -12.41 10.83 -35.16
N LEU A 96 -11.67 10.11 -34.32
CA LEU A 96 -10.49 10.64 -33.61
C LEU A 96 -9.31 10.91 -34.56
N GLN A 97 -9.19 10.19 -35.68
CA GLN A 97 -8.17 10.44 -36.70
C GLN A 97 -8.53 11.62 -37.63
N HIS A 98 -9.80 11.99 -37.72
CA HIS A 98 -10.25 13.11 -38.54
C HIS A 98 -10.03 14.45 -37.81
N LYS A 99 -8.88 15.08 -38.05
CA LYS A 99 -8.46 16.35 -37.40
C LYS A 99 -9.56 17.41 -37.29
N PRO A 100 -10.37 17.74 -38.33
CA PRO A 100 -11.43 18.75 -38.22
C PRO A 100 -12.48 18.40 -37.16
N THR A 101 -12.87 17.12 -37.11
CA THR A 101 -13.86 16.64 -36.16
C THR A 101 -13.29 16.59 -34.76
N GLN A 102 -12.01 16.22 -34.60
CA GLN A 102 -11.31 16.28 -33.33
C GLN A 102 -11.27 17.71 -32.76
N TYR A 103 -10.92 18.72 -33.57
CA TYR A 103 -10.92 20.12 -33.12
C TYR A 103 -12.32 20.60 -32.71
N PHE A 104 -13.35 20.25 -33.49
CA PHE A 104 -14.74 20.58 -33.16
C PHE A 104 -15.20 19.92 -31.85
N ILE A 105 -14.89 18.63 -31.67
CA ILE A 105 -15.21 17.86 -30.47
C ILE A 105 -14.48 18.43 -29.25
N GLN A 106 -13.17 18.70 -29.35
CA GLN A 106 -12.39 19.27 -28.24
C GLN A 106 -12.89 20.65 -27.83
N SER A 107 -13.18 21.53 -28.79
CA SER A 107 -13.71 22.88 -28.51
C SER A 107 -15.05 22.83 -27.79
N LYS A 108 -15.94 21.89 -28.14
CA LYS A 108 -17.24 21.75 -27.48
C LYS A 108 -17.18 20.96 -26.17
N LEU A 109 -16.30 19.97 -26.06
CA LEU A 109 -16.13 19.19 -24.83
C LEU A 109 -15.52 20.00 -23.71
N GLN A 110 -14.65 20.97 -24.00
CA GLN A 110 -14.02 21.82 -22.98
C GLN A 110 -15.05 22.44 -22.02
N ASP A 111 -16.19 22.92 -22.55
CA ASP A 111 -17.27 23.50 -21.75
C ASP A 111 -18.00 22.46 -20.88
N PHE A 112 -17.97 21.18 -21.26
CA PHE A 112 -18.59 20.07 -20.54
C PHE A 112 -17.64 19.34 -19.58
N ILE A 113 -16.33 19.55 -19.65
CA ILE A 113 -15.37 18.93 -18.72
C ILE A 113 -15.73 19.29 -17.28
N TYR A 114 -15.90 20.57 -16.96
CA TYR A 114 -16.18 21.00 -15.59
C TYR A 114 -17.55 20.52 -15.06
N PRO A 115 -18.66 20.69 -15.79
CA PRO A 115 -19.95 20.09 -15.40
C PRO A 115 -19.88 18.56 -15.27
N GLY A 116 -19.19 17.88 -16.19
CA GLY A 116 -19.00 16.43 -16.17
C GLY A 116 -18.25 15.97 -14.92
N MET A 117 -17.12 16.62 -14.60
CA MET A 117 -16.36 16.35 -13.37
C MET A 117 -17.19 16.61 -12.11
N LYS A 118 -18.06 17.63 -12.12
CA LYS A 118 -18.97 17.93 -11.00
C LYS A 118 -20.02 16.83 -10.82
N VAL A 119 -20.59 16.31 -11.90
CA VAL A 119 -21.54 15.19 -11.86
C VAL A 119 -20.83 13.91 -11.41
N LEU A 120 -19.66 13.61 -11.98
CA LEU A 120 -18.84 12.47 -11.59
C LEU A 120 -18.50 12.52 -10.09
N ARG A 121 -18.12 13.69 -9.57
CA ARG A 121 -17.88 13.91 -8.14
C ARG A 121 -19.12 13.61 -7.30
N LYS A 122 -20.30 14.07 -7.74
CA LYS A 122 -21.56 13.77 -7.01
C LYS A 122 -21.89 12.28 -7.02
N LEU A 123 -21.64 11.60 -8.14
CA LEU A 123 -21.84 10.15 -8.27
C LEU A 123 -20.83 9.35 -7.45
N SER A 124 -19.60 9.86 -7.27
CA SER A 124 -18.57 9.17 -6.49
C SER A 124 -18.72 9.36 -4.98
N LEU A 125 -19.32 10.44 -4.50
CA LEU A 125 -19.57 10.67 -3.06
C LEU A 125 -20.20 9.49 -2.30
N PRO A 126 -21.32 8.87 -2.76
CA PRO A 126 -21.89 7.73 -2.06
C PRO A 126 -20.94 6.53 -2.02
N ILE A 127 -20.18 6.29 -3.10
CA ILE A 127 -19.18 5.22 -3.16
C ILE A 127 -18.07 5.46 -2.13
N ILE A 128 -17.56 6.68 -2.06
CA ILE A 128 -16.52 7.08 -1.11
C ILE A 128 -17.01 6.96 0.33
N SER A 129 -18.27 7.29 0.61
CA SER A 129 -18.86 7.12 1.94
C SER A 129 -19.04 5.65 2.36
N LEU A 130 -19.26 4.74 1.40
CA LEU A 130 -19.38 3.30 1.66
C LEU A 130 -18.01 2.65 1.87
N PHE A 131 -16.97 3.17 1.22
CA PHE A 131 -15.61 2.63 1.27
C PHE A 131 -14.61 3.70 1.70
N PRO A 132 -14.61 4.10 2.99
CA PRO A 132 -13.68 5.13 3.50
C PRO A 132 -12.21 4.72 3.35
N SER A 133 -11.91 3.42 3.28
CA SER A 133 -10.57 2.92 2.98
C SER A 133 -10.06 3.33 1.59
N LEU A 134 -10.97 3.56 0.63
CA LEU A 134 -10.59 4.01 -0.72
C LEU A 134 -10.05 5.45 -0.69
N THR A 135 -10.59 6.29 0.18
CA THR A 135 -10.06 7.64 0.42
C THR A 135 -8.63 7.60 0.91
N ASN A 136 -8.28 6.65 1.77
CA ASN A 136 -6.92 6.52 2.26
C ASN A 136 -5.94 6.19 1.12
N PHE A 137 -6.33 5.38 0.13
CA PHE A 137 -5.50 5.11 -1.05
C PHE A 137 -5.42 6.32 -1.99
N TYR A 138 -6.44 7.16 -2.04
CA TYR A 138 -6.42 8.41 -2.80
C TYR A 138 -5.45 9.44 -2.19
N ASP A 139 -5.32 9.44 -0.87
CA ASP A 139 -4.41 10.33 -0.13
C ASP A 139 -2.93 9.85 -0.20
N GLU A 140 -2.65 8.71 -0.83
CA GLU A 140 -1.30 8.18 -1.01
C GLU A 140 -0.69 8.66 -2.34
N SER A 141 0.41 9.40 -2.26
CA SER A 141 1.10 9.96 -3.44
C SER A 141 1.67 8.90 -4.38
N CYS A 142 1.95 7.70 -3.87
CA CYS A 142 2.47 6.59 -4.66
C CYS A 142 1.97 5.24 -4.12
N LEU A 143 1.04 4.61 -4.84
CA LEU A 143 0.60 3.24 -4.51
C LEU A 143 1.60 2.19 -4.98
N VAL A 144 2.25 2.44 -6.11
CA VAL A 144 3.25 1.55 -6.72
C VAL A 144 4.37 2.40 -7.29
N VAL A 145 5.57 2.25 -6.72
CA VAL A 145 6.78 2.88 -7.26
C VAL A 145 7.08 2.23 -8.60
N ASN A 146 7.33 3.04 -9.63
CA ASN A 146 7.77 2.52 -10.92
C ASN A 146 9.25 2.09 -10.83
N PRO A 147 9.58 0.79 -10.82
CA PRO A 147 10.96 0.34 -10.66
C PRO A 147 11.82 0.62 -11.91
N PHE A 148 11.20 0.94 -13.04
CA PHE A 148 11.87 1.23 -14.31
C PHE A 148 12.03 2.72 -14.57
N PHE A 149 11.44 3.59 -13.75
CA PHE A 149 11.64 5.01 -13.88
C PHE A 149 13.05 5.37 -13.41
N ARG A 150 13.86 5.87 -14.33
CA ARG A 150 15.15 6.49 -14.05
C ARG A 150 15.10 7.88 -14.67
N VAL A 151 15.60 8.88 -13.95
CA VAL A 151 15.76 10.22 -14.52
C VAL A 151 17.09 10.23 -15.28
N PRO A 152 17.08 10.24 -16.62
CA PRO A 152 18.32 10.38 -17.37
C PRO A 152 18.92 11.77 -17.13
N ASP A 153 20.25 11.82 -17.07
CA ASP A 153 21.06 13.06 -17.10
C ASP A 153 20.73 14.09 -16.01
N MET A 154 20.50 13.64 -14.78
CA MET A 154 20.36 14.53 -13.64
C MET A 154 21.69 15.27 -13.36
N PRO A 155 21.72 16.62 -13.34
CA PRO A 155 22.89 17.34 -12.88
C PRO A 155 23.11 17.04 -11.39
N CYS A 156 24.35 16.81 -10.97
CA CYS A 156 24.71 16.45 -9.60
C CYS A 156 25.38 17.63 -8.87
N PRO A 157 24.61 18.64 -8.42
CA PRO A 157 25.14 19.81 -7.72
C PRO A 157 25.73 19.49 -6.33
N CYS A 158 25.78 18.21 -5.94
CA CYS A 158 26.38 17.74 -4.70
C CYS A 158 27.87 17.38 -4.83
N GLU A 159 28.48 17.50 -6.02
CA GLU A 159 29.86 17.11 -6.29
C GLU A 159 30.88 17.82 -5.39
N ASP A 160 30.67 19.12 -5.13
CA ASP A 160 31.55 19.92 -4.28
C ASP A 160 31.23 19.84 -2.78
N VAL A 161 30.17 19.11 -2.40
CA VAL A 161 29.71 19.02 -1.02
C VAL A 161 30.56 18.01 -0.23
N LYS A 162 31.39 18.53 0.66
CA LYS A 162 32.24 17.71 1.56
C LYS A 162 31.69 17.56 2.97
N ALA A 163 30.84 18.48 3.41
CA ALA A 163 30.26 18.51 4.74
C ALA A 163 28.93 19.28 4.74
N ILE A 164 28.10 19.02 5.76
CA ILE A 164 26.86 19.76 6.00
C ILE A 164 27.22 21.08 6.66
N LEU A 165 26.78 22.20 6.07
CA LEU A 165 27.09 23.54 6.58
C LEU A 165 26.21 23.90 7.77
N ASN A 166 26.78 24.48 8.82
CA ASN A 166 26.00 25.11 9.88
C ASN A 166 25.84 26.61 9.58
N LEU A 167 24.64 27.01 9.19
CA LEU A 167 24.30 28.38 8.79
C LEU A 167 23.53 29.14 9.87
N THR A 168 23.72 28.75 11.13
CA THR A 168 23.10 29.44 12.27
C THR A 168 23.52 30.92 12.29
N GLY A 169 22.54 31.82 12.20
CA GLY A 169 22.77 33.26 12.18
C GLY A 169 23.03 33.87 10.81
N GLU A 170 23.21 33.05 9.76
CA GLU A 170 23.44 33.52 8.39
C GLU A 170 22.13 33.78 7.61
N ASP A 171 22.26 34.44 6.46
CA ASP A 171 21.18 34.56 5.48
C ASP A 171 21.16 33.35 4.55
N ILE A 172 20.18 32.49 4.74
CA ILE A 172 20.01 31.23 3.98
C ILE A 172 19.41 31.45 2.58
N LYS A 173 19.04 32.69 2.20
CA LYS A 173 18.48 33.00 0.88
C LYS A 173 19.52 33.25 -0.21
N ARG A 174 20.81 33.25 0.15
CA ARG A 174 21.90 33.45 -0.82
C ARG A 174 21.92 32.33 -1.87
N GLU A 175 22.15 32.69 -3.12
CA GLU A 175 22.15 31.75 -4.27
C GLU A 175 23.18 30.60 -4.13
N GLN A 176 24.25 30.82 -3.38
CA GLN A 176 25.25 29.79 -3.07
C GLN A 176 24.68 28.59 -2.30
N TYR A 177 23.56 28.77 -1.61
CA TYR A 177 22.82 27.70 -0.94
C TYR A 177 21.70 27.23 -1.87
N HIS A 178 22.06 26.46 -2.89
CA HIS A 178 21.10 25.83 -3.80
C HIS A 178 20.66 24.45 -3.30
N SER A 179 19.69 23.84 -3.98
CA SER A 179 19.05 22.57 -3.59
C SER A 179 20.00 21.37 -3.45
N GLY A 180 21.21 21.46 -4.01
CA GLY A 180 22.26 20.45 -3.90
C GLY A 180 23.03 20.46 -2.59
N VAL A 181 23.07 21.60 -1.89
CA VAL A 181 23.90 21.81 -0.70
C VAL A 181 23.06 21.65 0.56
N PRO A 182 23.24 20.57 1.34
CA PRO A 182 22.55 20.40 2.61
C PRO A 182 23.16 21.32 3.68
N PHE A 183 22.31 21.85 4.55
CA PHE A 183 22.73 22.73 5.64
C PHE A 183 21.81 22.60 6.86
N MET A 184 22.36 22.91 8.04
CA MET A 184 21.62 22.97 9.29
C MET A 184 21.54 24.41 9.82
N VAL A 185 20.45 24.73 10.52
CA VAL A 185 20.23 26.03 11.14
C VAL A 185 19.63 25.82 12.53
N LYS A 186 20.14 26.53 13.54
CA LYS A 186 19.49 26.61 14.85
C LYS A 186 18.22 27.45 14.76
N VAL A 187 17.18 26.97 15.43
CA VAL A 187 15.88 27.64 15.55
C VAL A 187 15.57 27.81 17.03
N ASP A 188 15.10 28.99 17.40
CA ASP A 188 14.72 29.31 18.77
C ASP A 188 13.27 28.89 19.00
N LYS A 189 13.07 27.61 19.33
CA LYS A 189 11.77 27.01 19.62
C LYS A 189 11.85 26.12 20.83
N GLU A 190 10.72 26.02 21.53
CA GLU A 190 10.58 25.11 22.67
C GLU A 190 10.79 23.65 22.23
N GLU A 191 11.47 22.90 23.08
CA GLU A 191 11.70 21.47 22.91
C GLU A 191 10.39 20.70 23.12
N ILE A 192 10.01 19.87 22.15
CA ILE A 192 8.82 19.02 22.20
C ILE A 192 9.30 17.60 22.49
N SER A 193 9.00 17.16 23.70
CA SER A 193 9.28 15.79 24.15
C SER A 193 8.16 14.83 23.75
N PHE A 194 8.40 13.54 23.96
CA PHE A 194 7.37 12.51 23.80
C PHE A 194 6.14 12.76 24.71
N GLU A 195 6.34 13.29 25.92
CA GLU A 195 5.22 13.60 26.83
C GLU A 195 4.35 14.74 26.29
N ASN A 196 4.94 15.75 25.66
CA ASN A 196 4.17 16.81 25.00
C ASN A 196 3.29 16.23 23.87
N LEU A 197 3.80 15.25 23.12
CA LEU A 197 3.01 14.55 22.09
C LEU A 197 1.90 13.70 22.68
N LYS A 198 2.13 13.04 23.82
CA LYS A 198 1.10 12.29 24.55
C LYS A 198 -0.05 13.20 25.01
N VAL A 199 0.27 14.39 25.53
CA VAL A 199 -0.72 15.41 25.89
C VAL A 199 -1.46 15.94 24.64
N LEU A 200 -0.74 16.24 23.56
CA LEU A 200 -1.33 16.69 22.30
C LEU A 200 -2.34 15.67 21.76
N TYR A 201 -1.96 14.39 21.74
CA TYR A 201 -2.83 13.31 21.34
C TYR A 201 -4.03 13.17 22.28
N GLY A 202 -3.82 13.16 23.61
CA GLY A 202 -4.90 13.06 24.58
C GLY A 202 -5.97 14.15 24.41
N ASN A 203 -5.57 15.37 24.10
CA ASN A 203 -6.47 16.50 23.88
C ASN A 203 -7.23 16.44 22.54
N HIS A 204 -6.70 15.74 21.53
CA HIS A 204 -7.22 15.74 20.16
C HIS A 204 -7.34 14.34 19.53
N ASN A 205 -7.52 13.30 20.36
CA ASN A 205 -7.53 11.90 19.92
C ASN A 205 -8.55 11.64 18.79
N THR A 206 -9.73 12.25 18.86
CA THR A 206 -10.78 12.13 17.85
C THR A 206 -10.34 12.56 16.44
N VAL A 207 -9.47 13.57 16.34
CA VAL A 207 -8.93 14.05 15.07
C VAL A 207 -7.85 13.09 14.57
N PHE A 208 -6.91 12.72 15.45
CA PHE A 208 -5.81 11.85 15.08
C PHE A 208 -6.26 10.42 14.73
N ASP A 209 -7.19 9.84 15.48
CA ASP A 209 -7.73 8.51 15.21
C ASP A 209 -8.56 8.45 13.93
N ARG A 210 -9.12 9.58 13.50
CA ARG A 210 -9.88 9.69 12.23
C ARG A 210 -8.96 9.91 11.03
N ASP A 211 -8.01 10.85 11.15
CA ASP A 211 -7.27 11.42 10.00
C ASP A 211 -5.78 11.10 9.97
N ALA A 212 -5.23 10.50 11.03
CA ALA A 212 -3.84 10.05 11.14
C ALA A 212 -3.75 8.73 11.93
N SER A 213 -4.63 7.79 11.55
CA SER A 213 -5.02 6.64 12.38
C SER A 213 -4.00 5.51 12.48
N TYR A 214 -2.90 5.59 11.74
CA TYR A 214 -1.87 4.56 11.70
C TYR A 214 -0.48 5.11 11.93
N LEU A 215 0.34 4.30 12.57
CA LEU A 215 1.77 4.51 12.75
C LEU A 215 2.51 3.20 12.47
N ILE A 216 3.81 3.31 12.24
CA ILE A 216 4.69 2.16 12.01
C ILE A 216 5.65 2.08 13.18
N ILE A 217 5.63 0.96 13.89
CA ILE A 217 6.56 0.66 14.98
C ILE A 217 7.58 -0.37 14.48
N SER A 218 8.85 -0.04 14.60
CA SER A 218 9.95 -0.94 14.26
C SER A 218 10.82 -1.20 15.49
N SER A 219 11.23 -2.44 15.67
CA SER A 219 12.07 -2.91 16.77
C SER A 219 13.07 -3.94 16.21
N PRO A 220 14.21 -4.23 16.87
CA PRO A 220 15.16 -5.20 16.36
C PRO A 220 14.56 -6.57 16.02
N SER A 221 13.47 -6.97 16.69
CA SER A 221 12.76 -8.23 16.44
C SER A 221 11.68 -8.15 15.36
N ASN A 222 11.18 -6.97 15.03
CA ASN A 222 10.04 -6.77 14.14
C ASN A 222 10.27 -5.60 13.18
N GLN A 223 10.22 -5.88 11.88
CA GLN A 223 10.37 -4.86 10.84
C GLN A 223 8.99 -4.28 10.50
N GLY A 224 8.71 -3.06 10.99
CA GLY A 224 7.56 -2.25 10.57
C GLY A 224 6.18 -2.85 10.85
N VAL A 225 5.77 -2.90 12.11
CA VAL A 225 4.41 -3.29 12.51
C VAL A 225 3.48 -2.07 12.43
N LYS A 226 2.40 -2.19 11.66
CA LYS A 226 1.35 -1.18 11.61
C LYS A 226 0.55 -1.20 12.92
N SER A 227 0.49 -0.06 13.61
CA SER A 227 -0.26 0.10 14.85
C SER A 227 -1.05 1.42 14.85
N THR A 228 -1.76 1.72 15.93
CA THR A 228 -2.59 2.93 16.08
C THR A 228 -1.95 3.94 17.05
N PRO A 229 -2.20 5.25 16.90
CA PRO A 229 -1.80 6.27 17.87
C PRO A 229 -2.26 5.96 19.29
N ALA A 230 -3.49 5.45 19.45
CA ALA A 230 -4.01 5.00 20.74
C ALA A 230 -3.07 4.00 21.40
N SER A 231 -2.62 2.96 20.70
CA SER A 231 -1.69 1.97 21.25
C SER A 231 -0.34 2.55 21.68
N LEU A 232 0.08 3.68 21.11
CA LEU A 232 1.32 4.32 21.52
C LEU A 232 1.09 5.25 22.71
N PHE A 233 0.06 6.09 22.67
CA PHE A 233 -0.09 7.19 23.62
C PHE A 233 -0.96 6.86 24.84
N THR A 234 -1.79 5.81 24.80
CA THR A 234 -2.62 5.42 25.96
C THR A 234 -1.95 4.38 26.85
N LEU A 235 -0.99 3.63 26.30
CA LEU A 235 -0.18 2.70 27.07
C LEU A 235 0.85 3.47 27.91
N GLU A 236 1.06 3.03 29.15
CA GLU A 236 2.19 3.49 29.96
C GLU A 236 3.45 2.77 29.45
N TRP A 237 4.18 3.44 28.57
CA TRP A 237 5.51 3.00 28.17
C TRP A 237 6.49 3.40 29.27
N ASP A 238 7.07 2.42 29.96
CA ASP A 238 8.21 2.70 30.81
C ASP A 238 9.39 3.06 29.90
N THR A 239 9.87 4.30 30.01
CA THR A 239 11.02 4.78 29.23
C THR A 239 12.31 4.01 29.53
N ASN A 240 12.35 3.30 30.67
CA ASN A 240 13.43 2.39 31.05
C ASN A 240 13.26 0.97 30.49
N ASP A 241 12.12 0.65 29.86
CA ASP A 241 11.94 -0.65 29.23
C ASP A 241 12.94 -0.80 28.06
N LYS A 242 13.62 -1.95 28.04
CA LYS A 242 14.53 -2.33 26.96
C LYS A 242 13.82 -2.33 25.62
N THR A 243 12.52 -2.64 25.58
CA THR A 243 11.71 -2.63 24.35
C THR A 243 11.61 -1.22 23.77
N TRP A 244 11.12 -0.24 24.54
CA TRP A 244 11.03 1.15 24.13
C TRP A 244 12.39 1.72 23.74
N SER A 245 13.44 1.37 24.50
CA SER A 245 14.77 1.91 24.25
C SER A 245 15.34 1.59 22.86
N SER A 246 14.84 0.54 22.21
CA SER A 246 15.26 0.10 20.87
C SER A 246 14.17 0.27 19.80
N THR A 247 13.07 0.96 20.15
CA THR A 247 11.92 1.14 19.28
C THR A 247 12.05 2.42 18.45
N HIS A 248 11.75 2.31 17.16
CA HIS A 248 11.52 3.43 16.24
C HIS A 248 10.04 3.51 15.93
N VAL A 249 9.46 4.71 16.01
CA VAL A 249 8.09 4.97 15.61
C VAL A 249 8.06 6.03 14.52
N GLN A 250 7.38 5.73 13.43
CA GLN A 250 7.04 6.67 12.37
C GLN A 250 5.54 6.92 12.38
N TRP A 251 5.14 8.18 12.58
CA TRP A 251 3.76 8.60 12.51
C TRP A 251 3.56 9.59 11.36
N ARG A 252 2.81 9.17 10.34
CA ARG A 252 2.57 9.96 9.13
C ARG A 252 1.22 10.68 9.24
N CYS A 253 1.23 11.98 8.98
CA CYS A 253 0.05 12.82 8.93
C CYS A 253 -0.02 13.51 7.55
N ASN A 254 -0.96 13.08 6.70
CA ASN A 254 -1.14 13.59 5.34
C ASN A 254 -2.46 14.36 5.15
N ARG A 255 -3.19 14.65 6.25
CA ARG A 255 -4.43 15.42 6.26
C ARG A 255 -4.28 16.76 6.95
N MET A 256 -5.04 17.74 6.47
CA MET A 256 -4.93 19.14 6.91
C MET A 256 -5.14 19.32 8.42
N GLU A 257 -6.14 18.66 9.00
CA GLU A 257 -6.51 18.86 10.40
C GLU A 257 -5.44 18.37 11.39
N PRO A 258 -4.96 17.10 11.34
CA PRO A 258 -3.87 16.66 12.21
C PRO A 258 -2.56 17.42 11.93
N THR A 259 -2.25 17.73 10.65
CA THR A 259 -1.07 18.52 10.31
C THR A 259 -1.12 19.93 10.92
N ARG A 260 -2.30 20.57 10.98
CA ARG A 260 -2.44 21.90 11.62
C ARG A 260 -2.16 21.84 13.12
N LEU A 261 -2.61 20.77 13.80
CA LEU A 261 -2.34 20.56 15.23
C LEU A 261 -0.85 20.31 15.50
N LEU A 262 -0.18 19.52 14.65
CA LEU A 262 1.27 19.34 14.75
C LEU A 262 2.02 20.66 14.50
N ARG A 263 1.61 21.42 13.49
CA ARG A 263 2.21 22.74 13.19
C ARG A 263 2.03 23.75 14.31
N SER A 264 0.95 23.69 15.09
CA SER A 264 0.80 24.61 16.22
C SER A 264 1.77 24.32 17.37
N HIS A 265 2.28 23.09 17.46
CA HIS A 265 3.25 22.68 18.46
C HIS A 265 4.69 22.85 17.93
N PHE A 266 5.04 22.19 16.83
CA PHE A 266 6.39 22.26 16.24
C PHE A 266 6.71 23.62 15.59
N GLY A 267 5.68 24.42 15.30
CA GLY A 267 5.77 25.66 14.54
C GLY A 267 6.11 25.41 13.07
N VAL A 268 6.31 26.50 12.34
CA VAL A 268 6.79 26.50 10.95
C VAL A 268 8.26 26.96 10.94
N PRO A 269 9.14 26.40 10.10
CA PRO A 269 10.48 26.97 9.96
C PRO A 269 10.39 28.45 9.55
N GLU A 270 10.95 29.36 10.35
CA GLU A 270 10.83 30.82 10.11
C GLU A 270 11.60 31.28 8.88
N LYS A 271 12.72 30.60 8.60
CA LYS A 271 13.58 30.85 7.45
C LYS A 271 13.56 29.61 6.57
N GLU A 272 13.04 29.79 5.36
CA GLU A 272 13.02 28.78 4.30
C GLU A 272 14.10 29.15 3.25
N PRO A 273 14.80 28.16 2.66
CA PRO A 273 15.73 28.43 1.57
C PRO A 273 14.99 29.03 0.36
N SER A 274 15.70 29.82 -0.45
CA SER A 274 15.11 30.52 -1.61
C SER A 274 14.51 29.59 -2.66
N TYR A 275 14.99 28.35 -2.73
CA TYR A 275 14.51 27.32 -3.67
C TYR A 275 13.35 26.48 -3.13
N ALA A 276 12.93 26.65 -1.87
CA ALA A 276 11.73 25.98 -1.35
C ALA A 276 10.47 26.69 -1.84
N ALA A 277 9.59 25.97 -2.53
CA ALA A 277 8.34 26.53 -3.03
C ALA A 277 7.14 25.73 -2.52
N GLY A 278 6.26 26.36 -1.75
CA GLY A 278 4.97 25.76 -1.35
C GLY A 278 5.12 24.61 -0.33
N VAL A 279 4.39 24.72 0.77
CA VAL A 279 4.42 23.72 1.85
C VAL A 279 3.58 22.49 1.47
N THR A 280 4.15 21.28 1.59
CA THR A 280 3.35 20.04 1.44
C THR A 280 2.49 19.78 2.66
N ILE A 281 1.38 19.05 2.51
CA ILE A 281 0.50 18.70 3.64
C ILE A 281 1.12 17.60 4.50
N GLU A 282 1.81 16.66 3.86
CA GLU A 282 2.47 15.55 4.52
C GLU A 282 3.48 16.03 5.56
N LYS A 283 3.36 15.48 6.77
CA LYS A 283 4.31 15.61 7.86
C LYS A 283 4.52 14.25 8.51
N LEU A 284 5.74 14.01 8.97
CA LEU A 284 6.08 12.81 9.70
C LEU A 284 6.65 13.20 11.05
N VAL A 285 6.15 12.54 12.10
CA VAL A 285 6.72 12.60 13.45
C VAL A 285 7.47 11.30 13.66
N MET A 286 8.78 11.41 13.86
CA MET A 286 9.65 10.29 14.19
C MET A 286 9.93 10.33 15.69
N MET A 287 9.73 9.20 16.36
CA MET A 287 10.01 9.04 17.79
C MET A 287 10.94 7.84 17.94
N ASP A 288 12.15 8.10 18.40
CA ASP A 288 13.20 7.08 18.52
C ASP A 288 13.60 6.89 19.97
N GLY A 289 13.59 5.64 20.42
CA GLY A 289 14.28 5.26 21.63
C GLY A 289 15.80 5.54 21.53
N PRO A 290 16.51 5.65 22.66
CA PRO A 290 17.94 6.01 22.67
C PRO A 290 18.85 5.08 21.86
N ARG A 291 18.45 3.81 21.72
CA ARG A 291 19.15 2.76 20.98
C ARG A 291 18.33 2.26 19.79
N ALA A 292 17.39 3.05 19.29
CA ALA A 292 16.62 2.70 18.10
C ALA A 292 17.56 2.47 16.91
N PRO A 293 17.35 1.39 16.14
CA PRO A 293 18.23 1.01 15.04
C PRO A 293 18.30 2.08 13.95
N SER A 294 19.27 1.93 13.05
CA SER A 294 19.34 2.79 11.87
C SER A 294 18.19 2.52 10.92
N TYR A 295 17.60 3.55 10.34
CA TYR A 295 16.54 3.43 9.33
C TYR A 295 16.68 4.50 8.24
N HIS A 296 16.17 4.18 7.05
CA HIS A 296 16.06 5.15 5.97
C HIS A 296 14.85 6.06 6.19
N LEU A 297 15.02 7.36 5.98
CA LEU A 297 13.87 8.26 5.99
C LEU A 297 12.98 7.96 4.77
N PRO A 298 11.65 7.98 4.95
CA PRO A 298 10.73 7.82 3.85
C PRO A 298 10.87 9.01 2.88
N THR A 299 10.58 8.75 1.61
CA THR A 299 10.48 9.79 0.60
C THR A 299 9.27 10.66 0.88
N THR A 300 9.46 11.98 0.84
CA THR A 300 8.39 12.95 1.06
C THR A 300 7.78 13.43 -0.25
N ASP A 301 6.58 13.99 -0.19
CA ASP A 301 5.89 14.54 -1.37
C ASP A 301 6.67 15.66 -2.07
N GLY A 302 7.36 16.50 -1.29
CA GLY A 302 8.09 17.67 -1.78
C GLY A 302 9.59 17.41 -1.91
N THR A 303 10.24 18.11 -2.84
CA THR A 303 11.66 17.96 -3.19
C THR A 303 12.62 18.47 -2.14
N THR A 304 12.23 19.51 -1.42
CA THR A 304 13.05 20.16 -0.39
C THR A 304 12.58 19.69 0.97
N VAL A 305 13.38 18.86 1.62
CA VAL A 305 13.05 18.20 2.88
C VAL A 305 13.69 18.96 4.02
N PHE A 306 12.95 19.09 5.13
CA PHE A 306 13.49 19.55 6.40
C PHE A 306 13.28 18.49 7.48
N ILE A 307 14.28 18.33 8.36
CA ILE A 307 14.19 17.56 9.59
C ILE A 307 14.41 18.53 10.73
N GLN A 308 13.37 18.81 11.50
CA GLN A 308 13.45 19.59 12.72
C GLN A 308 13.63 18.63 13.90
N GLN A 309 14.80 18.65 14.53
CA GLN A 309 15.03 17.90 15.76
C GLN A 309 14.48 18.70 16.93
N SER A 310 13.46 18.17 17.59
CA SER A 310 12.81 18.88 18.69
C SER A 310 13.39 18.50 20.03
N SER A 311 13.51 17.20 20.31
CA SER A 311 14.13 16.65 21.53
C SER A 311 15.11 15.53 21.20
N GLY A 312 16.09 15.31 22.08
CA GLY A 312 17.17 14.34 21.87
C GLY A 312 18.02 14.62 20.62
N SER A 313 18.92 13.70 20.26
CA SER A 313 19.77 13.86 19.08
C SER A 313 19.88 12.57 18.27
N ARG A 314 20.06 12.72 16.96
CA ARG A 314 20.27 11.62 16.01
C ARG A 314 21.37 12.02 15.03
N VAL A 315 22.12 11.03 14.55
CA VAL A 315 23.06 11.23 13.46
C VAL A 315 22.31 11.02 12.15
N ILE A 316 22.24 12.05 11.33
CA ILE A 316 21.63 11.97 10.00
C ILE A 316 22.73 11.80 8.97
N VAL A 317 22.65 10.70 8.21
CA VAL A 317 23.56 10.39 7.10
C VAL A 317 22.82 10.66 5.80
N LEU A 318 23.39 11.53 4.95
CA LEU A 318 22.89 11.83 3.62
C LEU A 318 23.74 11.05 2.61
N ASN A 319 23.16 9.98 2.09
CA ASN A 319 23.76 9.22 0.99
C ASN A 319 23.37 9.86 -0.35
N PRO A 320 24.26 9.97 -1.35
CA PRO A 320 23.86 10.43 -2.67
C PRO A 320 22.77 9.56 -3.29
N ALA A 321 21.90 10.17 -4.08
CA ALA A 321 20.98 9.45 -4.95
C ALA A 321 21.75 8.56 -5.94
N ASN A 322 21.11 7.50 -6.44
CA ASN A 322 21.76 6.50 -7.29
C ASN A 322 22.37 7.13 -8.54
N GLU A 323 21.73 8.16 -9.08
CA GLU A 323 22.13 8.94 -10.24
C GLU A 323 23.42 9.75 -10.00
N CYS A 324 23.69 10.12 -8.75
CA CYS A 324 24.83 10.97 -8.35
C CYS A 324 25.88 10.23 -7.50
N LYS A 325 25.74 8.92 -7.34
CA LYS A 325 26.58 8.11 -6.44
C LYS A 325 28.07 8.09 -6.81
N GLU A 326 28.40 8.27 -8.09
CA GLU A 326 29.80 8.29 -8.57
C GLU A 326 30.48 9.65 -8.38
N LYS A 327 29.71 10.73 -8.27
CA LYS A 327 30.23 12.11 -8.20
C LYS A 327 30.20 12.69 -6.79
N CYS A 328 29.13 12.41 -6.05
CA CYS A 328 28.91 13.01 -4.74
C CYS A 328 29.41 12.10 -3.62
N SER A 329 29.94 12.70 -2.56
CA SER A 329 30.37 11.97 -1.37
C SER A 329 29.25 11.88 -0.34
N THR A 330 29.25 10.81 0.46
CA THR A 330 28.32 10.70 1.60
C THR A 330 28.72 11.69 2.69
N VAL A 331 27.74 12.41 3.23
CA VAL A 331 27.95 13.36 4.33
C VAL A 331 27.06 13.01 5.51
N SER A 332 27.47 13.39 6.72
CA SER A 332 26.69 13.13 7.93
C SER A 332 26.79 14.28 8.91
N VAL A 333 25.79 14.42 9.75
CA VAL A 333 25.74 15.43 10.81
C VAL A 333 25.01 14.87 12.02
N GLU A 334 25.51 15.18 13.21
CA GLU A 334 24.72 15.04 14.42
C GLU A 334 23.73 16.20 14.48
N LEU A 335 22.43 15.89 14.52
CA LEU A 335 21.38 16.88 14.56
C LEU A 335 20.90 17.05 16.02
N PRO A 336 21.35 18.10 16.73
CA PRO A 336 20.95 18.34 18.12
C PRO A 336 19.56 18.98 18.22
N PRO A 337 18.95 19.01 19.42
CA PRO A 337 17.68 19.69 19.66
C PRO A 337 17.70 21.14 19.19
N GLY A 338 16.55 21.62 18.71
CA GLY A 338 16.37 22.99 18.23
C GLY A 338 17.08 23.28 16.90
N HIS A 339 17.53 22.27 16.16
CA HIS A 339 18.12 22.46 14.83
C HIS A 339 17.24 21.89 13.73
N ILE A 340 17.28 22.53 12.57
CA ILE A 340 16.63 22.08 11.35
C ILE A 340 17.70 21.77 10.31
N LEU A 341 17.70 20.54 9.79
CA LEU A 341 18.49 20.13 8.64
C LEU A 341 17.66 20.25 7.37
N TRP A 342 18.18 20.96 6.37
CA TRP A 342 17.61 21.10 5.04
C TRP A 342 18.42 20.30 4.02
N PHE A 343 17.74 19.59 3.14
CA PHE A 343 18.36 18.89 2.00
C PHE A 343 17.32 18.62 0.92
N SER A 344 17.75 18.34 -0.31
CA SER A 344 16.85 17.87 -1.36
C SER A 344 16.91 16.36 -1.52
N TRP A 345 15.75 15.69 -1.53
CA TRP A 345 15.69 14.26 -1.80
C TRP A 345 15.89 13.93 -3.28
N TRP A 346 16.07 14.89 -4.18
CA TRP A 346 16.56 14.57 -5.53
C TRP A 346 18.01 14.09 -5.52
N TYR A 347 18.84 14.73 -4.69
CA TYR A 347 20.29 14.47 -4.65
C TYR A 347 20.71 13.60 -3.47
N TRP A 348 19.91 13.58 -2.41
CA TRP A 348 20.26 12.90 -1.15
C TRP A 348 19.20 11.87 -0.73
N ARG A 349 19.63 10.82 -0.05
CA ARG A 349 18.82 9.81 0.63
C ARG A 349 19.23 9.81 2.09
N ALA A 350 18.36 10.33 2.94
CA ALA A 350 18.64 10.48 4.37
C ALA A 350 18.42 9.15 5.12
N SER A 351 19.31 8.88 6.08
CA SER A 351 19.19 7.78 7.03
C SER A 351 19.44 8.31 8.43
N SER A 352 18.65 7.85 9.40
CA SER A 352 18.75 8.24 10.81
C SER A 352 19.47 7.13 11.57
N LEU A 353 20.49 7.49 12.35
CA LEU A 353 21.29 6.60 13.19
C LEU A 353 21.24 7.09 14.65
N PRO A 354 21.37 6.17 15.63
CA PRO A 354 21.44 6.57 17.04
C PRO A 354 22.66 7.45 17.29
N SER A 355 22.47 8.55 18.01
CA SER A 355 23.59 9.36 18.49
C SER A 355 24.22 8.71 19.73
N PRO A 356 25.56 8.56 19.80
CA PRO A 356 26.22 8.11 21.02
C PRO A 356 26.18 9.17 22.14
N ALA A 357 25.84 10.42 21.83
CA ALA A 357 25.92 11.53 22.78
C ALA A 357 24.69 11.64 23.70
N THR A 358 23.52 11.11 23.30
CA THR A 358 22.27 11.26 24.05
C THR A 358 21.62 9.93 24.38
N SER A 359 21.30 9.72 25.65
CA SER A 359 20.54 8.57 26.15
C SER A 359 19.02 8.83 26.27
N SER A 360 18.54 9.96 25.76
CA SER A 360 17.12 10.34 25.82
C SER A 360 16.37 9.87 24.57
N VAL A 361 15.04 9.77 24.69
CA VAL A 361 14.15 9.62 23.53
C VAL A 361 14.35 10.83 22.61
N SER A 362 14.38 10.59 21.31
CA SER A 362 14.50 11.65 20.32
C SER A 362 13.19 11.82 19.55
N VAL A 363 12.77 13.06 19.35
CA VAL A 363 11.59 13.42 18.57
C VAL A 363 12.01 14.34 17.43
N SER A 364 11.75 13.90 16.20
CA SER A 364 12.02 14.67 14.98
C SER A 364 10.73 14.91 14.21
N TYR A 365 10.58 16.12 13.70
CA TYR A 365 9.48 16.53 12.83
C TYR A 365 10.00 16.74 11.42
N VAL A 366 9.49 15.94 10.49
CA VAL A 366 9.92 15.91 9.09
C VAL A 366 8.80 16.48 8.23
N GLY A 367 9.18 17.33 7.28
CA GLY A 367 8.27 17.80 6.26
C GLY A 367 9.02 18.22 5.01
N SER A 368 8.27 18.66 4.01
CA SER A 368 8.84 19.06 2.73
C SER A 368 8.14 20.25 2.09
N TYR A 369 8.82 20.81 1.10
CA TYR A 369 8.37 21.86 0.18
C TYR A 369 8.53 21.35 -1.26
N LEU A 370 7.68 21.81 -2.18
CA LEU A 370 7.70 21.39 -3.59
C LEU A 370 8.96 21.90 -4.31
#